data_AF-A0A539DTJ0-F1
#
_entry.id   AF-A0A539DTJ0-F1
#
_cell.length_a   1.000
_cell.length_b   1.000
_cell.length_c   1.000
_cell.angle_alpha   90.00
_cell.angle_beta   90.00
_cell.angle_gamma   90.00
#
_symmetry.space_group_name_H-M   'P 1'
#
loop_
_entity.id
_entity.type
_entity.pdbx_description
1 polymer ?
#
loop_
_entity_poly.entity_id
_entity_poly.type
_entity_poly.pdbx_seq_one_letter_code
_entity_poly.pdbx_strand_id
1 'polypeptide(L)'
;MNSPETETLLARVAEIGPTFRERMRELDVGSSFPFQNLAEAQQADLHKLTVPREYGGFGYWRDDNYSGFYRILEQLAYWDTNTAQLLQVHNHAVGIVGWHATPEQRELFLPQIVGGAFCASLGSEAHIFENGAEHSFQPILPVSRCSTTGTCSACARRCLAVSCSTTCSCPTRT
;
A
#
# COMPACT_ATOMS: atom_id res chain seq x y z
N MET A 1 -0.98 15.78 18.25
CA MET A 1 0.15 16.71 18.44
C MET A 1 1.15 16.44 17.32
N ASN A 2 1.60 17.45 16.59
CA ASN A 2 2.35 17.24 15.35
C ASN A 2 3.79 16.88 15.69
N SER A 3 4.25 15.68 15.30
CA SER A 3 5.67 15.37 15.45
C SER A 3 6.49 16.21 14.45
N PRO A 4 7.69 16.69 14.82
CA PRO A 4 8.57 17.42 13.88
C PRO A 4 8.89 16.63 12.60
N GLU A 5 8.93 15.29 12.70
CA GLU A 5 9.09 14.38 11.58
C GLU A 5 7.90 14.46 10.60
N THR A 6 6.67 14.50 11.11
CA THR A 6 5.47 14.67 10.28
C THR A 6 5.49 16.01 9.56
N GLU A 7 5.89 17.09 10.23
CA GLU A 7 6.00 18.42 9.59
C GLU A 7 7.07 18.44 8.50
N THR A 8 8.19 17.74 8.71
CA THR A 8 9.24 17.59 7.69
C THR A 8 8.72 16.86 6.45
N LEU A 9 7.95 15.78 6.64
CA LEU A 9 7.35 15.03 5.53
C LEU A 9 6.27 15.84 4.81
N LEU A 10 5.45 16.60 5.55
CA LEU A 10 4.47 17.52 4.96
C LEU A 10 5.14 18.60 4.12
N ALA A 11 6.30 19.11 4.53
CA ALA A 11 7.08 20.05 3.74
C ALA A 11 7.56 19.43 2.40
N ARG A 12 8.00 18.16 2.42
CA ARG A 12 8.35 17.43 1.17
C ARG A 12 7.14 17.23 0.27
N VAL A 13 5.95 16.94 0.83
CA VAL A 13 4.71 16.88 0.04
C VAL A 13 4.38 18.24 -0.57
N ALA A 14 4.59 19.34 0.16
CA ALA A 14 4.37 20.69 -0.37
C ALA A 14 5.33 21.05 -1.52
N GLU A 15 6.55 20.50 -1.51
CA GLU A 15 7.54 20.68 -2.58
C GLU A 15 7.16 19.97 -3.89
N ILE A 16 6.76 18.69 -3.81
CA ILE A 16 6.42 17.88 -5.00
C ILE A 16 4.95 17.98 -5.42
N GLY A 17 4.07 18.44 -4.53
CA GLY A 17 2.63 18.50 -4.78
C GLY A 17 2.21 19.30 -6.02
N PRO A 18 2.78 20.50 -6.29
CA PRO A 18 2.44 21.28 -7.48
C PRO A 18 2.67 20.53 -8.79
N THR A 19 3.77 19.77 -8.94
CA THR A 19 4.07 19.01 -10.16
C THR A 19 3.08 17.86 -10.35
N PHE A 20 2.59 17.26 -9.27
CA PHE A 20 1.56 16.22 -9.34
C PHE A 20 0.26 16.80 -9.91
N ARG A 21 -0.13 17.99 -9.43
CA ARG A 21 -1.34 18.68 -9.90
C ARG A 21 -1.26 19.10 -11.36
N GLU A 22 -0.09 19.56 -11.81
CA GLU A 22 0.14 19.91 -13.22
C GLU A 22 -0.10 18.72 -14.16
N ARG A 23 0.31 17.52 -13.76
CA ARG A 23 0.16 16.28 -14.56
C ARG A 23 -1.19 15.59 -14.39
N MET A 24 -1.91 15.86 -13.29
CA MET A 24 -3.11 15.14 -12.87
C MET A 24 -4.14 15.00 -13.99
N ARG A 25 -4.44 16.09 -14.71
CA ARG A 25 -5.46 16.07 -15.77
C ARG A 25 -5.08 15.19 -16.95
N GLU A 26 -3.83 15.24 -17.39
CA GLU A 26 -3.35 14.43 -18.51
C GLU A 26 -3.36 12.95 -18.15
N LEU A 27 -2.89 12.61 -16.94
CA LEU A 27 -2.86 11.25 -16.43
C LEU A 27 -4.27 10.66 -16.29
N ASP A 28 -5.22 11.44 -15.78
CA ASP A 28 -6.62 11.03 -15.61
C ASP A 28 -7.30 10.78 -16.97
N VAL A 29 -7.25 11.76 -17.88
CA VAL A 29 -7.81 11.62 -19.24
C VAL A 29 -7.18 10.45 -20.00
N GLY A 30 -5.86 10.27 -19.83
CA GLY A 30 -5.11 9.20 -20.47
C GLY A 30 -5.19 7.86 -19.75
N SER A 31 -5.89 7.75 -18.62
CA SER A 31 -5.90 6.54 -17.77
C SER A 31 -4.51 5.95 -17.55
N SER A 32 -3.52 6.83 -17.39
CA SER A 32 -2.10 6.50 -17.46
C SER A 32 -1.51 6.37 -16.06
N PHE A 33 -0.61 5.41 -15.90
CA PHE A 33 0.02 5.15 -14.61
C PHE A 33 1.03 6.28 -14.25
N PRO A 34 1.00 6.83 -13.02
CA PRO A 34 1.75 8.03 -12.65
C PRO A 34 3.21 7.71 -12.27
N PHE A 35 4.01 7.19 -13.20
CA PHE A 35 5.39 6.76 -12.93
C PHE A 35 6.27 7.87 -12.34
N GLN A 36 6.16 9.10 -12.87
CA GLN A 36 6.96 10.23 -12.41
C GLN A 36 6.59 10.62 -10.97
N ASN A 37 5.30 10.67 -10.65
CA ASN A 37 4.86 11.03 -9.30
C ASN A 37 5.33 10.00 -8.25
N LEU A 38 5.28 8.70 -8.58
CA LEU A 38 5.79 7.67 -7.67
C LEU A 38 7.31 7.72 -7.49
N ALA A 39 8.07 8.08 -8.54
CA ALA A 39 9.51 8.27 -8.43
C ALA A 39 9.86 9.48 -7.54
N GLU A 40 9.16 10.60 -7.72
CA GLU A 40 9.30 11.80 -6.87
C GLU A 40 8.90 11.51 -5.42
N ALA A 41 7.79 10.80 -5.20
CA ALA A 41 7.36 10.36 -3.88
C ALA A 41 8.36 9.38 -3.23
N GLN A 42 8.99 8.51 -4.01
CA GLN A 42 10.04 7.62 -3.52
C GLN A 42 11.26 8.42 -3.05
N GLN A 43 11.72 9.37 -3.85
CA GLN A 43 12.83 10.28 -3.52
C GLN A 43 12.53 11.13 -2.28
N ALA A 44 11.26 11.48 -2.07
CA ALA A 44 10.78 12.18 -0.87
C ALA A 44 10.58 11.26 0.36
N ASP A 45 10.91 9.97 0.26
CA ASP A 45 10.73 8.92 1.27
C ASP A 45 9.26 8.58 1.64
N LEU A 46 8.28 9.02 0.85
CA LEU A 46 6.85 8.82 1.13
C LEU A 46 6.36 7.38 0.93
N HIS A 47 7.20 6.53 0.34
CA HIS A 47 6.93 5.11 0.13
C HIS A 47 7.15 4.25 1.39
N LYS A 48 7.92 4.74 2.37
CA LYS A 48 8.33 3.95 3.55
C LYS A 48 7.76 4.48 4.88
N LEU A 49 6.62 5.15 4.84
CA LEU A 49 5.99 5.78 6.02
C LEU A 49 5.66 4.75 7.10
N THR A 50 5.15 3.59 6.71
CA THR A 50 4.71 2.54 7.63
C THR A 50 5.75 1.45 7.88
N VAL A 51 6.91 1.49 7.20
CA VAL A 51 8.02 0.59 7.49
C VAL A 51 8.49 0.83 8.94
N PRO A 52 8.73 -0.23 9.75
CA PRO A 52 9.28 -0.08 11.10
C PRO A 52 10.63 0.66 11.10
N ARG A 53 10.92 1.38 12.18
CA ARG A 53 12.11 2.25 12.26
C ARG A 53 13.40 1.45 12.20
N GLU A 54 13.43 0.25 12.76
CA GLU A 54 14.59 -0.65 12.74
C GLU A 54 14.99 -1.11 11.33
N TYR A 55 14.07 -1.04 10.37
CA TYR A 55 14.35 -1.29 8.95
C TYR A 55 14.62 -0.01 8.14
N GLY A 56 14.57 1.17 8.77
CA GLY A 56 14.84 2.46 8.09
C GLY A 56 13.60 3.22 7.62
N GLY A 57 12.42 2.88 8.15
CA GLY A 57 11.17 3.62 7.92
C GLY A 57 10.83 4.66 8.99
N PHE A 58 9.60 5.16 8.94
CA PHE A 58 9.09 6.17 9.89
C PHE A 58 8.16 5.59 10.97
N GLY A 59 7.73 4.33 10.84
CA GLY A 59 6.96 3.63 11.88
C GLY A 59 5.57 4.22 12.12
N TYR A 60 4.88 4.70 11.09
CA TYR A 60 3.54 5.29 11.25
C TYR A 60 2.39 4.28 11.44
N TRP A 61 2.65 2.97 11.42
CA TRP A 61 1.62 1.91 11.48
C TRP A 61 1.16 1.54 12.90
N ARG A 62 1.82 2.00 13.97
CA ARG A 62 1.49 1.65 15.37
C ARG A 62 1.77 2.81 16.34
N ASP A 63 1.53 2.56 17.63
CA ASP A 63 1.94 3.39 18.77
C ASP A 63 1.47 4.85 18.68
N ASP A 64 0.17 5.02 18.39
CA ASP A 64 -0.53 6.31 18.24
C ASP A 64 0.05 7.24 17.15
N ASN A 65 0.92 6.71 16.28
CA ASN A 65 1.56 7.49 15.22
C ASN A 65 0.72 7.55 13.93
N TYR A 66 -0.42 6.84 13.84
CA TYR A 66 -1.30 6.87 12.65
C TYR A 66 -1.77 8.26 12.22
N SER A 67 -1.88 9.19 13.18
CA SER A 67 -2.32 10.55 12.88
C SER A 67 -1.39 11.27 11.90
N GLY A 68 -0.08 11.02 11.96
CA GLY A 68 0.87 11.61 11.02
C GLY A 68 0.70 11.06 9.60
N PHE A 69 0.50 9.75 9.46
CA PHE A 69 0.24 9.10 8.18
C PHE A 69 -0.99 9.67 7.47
N TYR A 70 -2.13 9.76 8.17
CA TYR A 70 -3.36 10.27 7.55
C TYR A 70 -3.27 11.74 7.16
N ARG A 71 -2.50 12.56 7.89
CA ARG A 71 -2.26 13.96 7.51
C ARG A 71 -1.39 14.09 6.27
N ILE A 72 -0.36 13.26 6.15
CA ILE A 72 0.47 13.21 4.96
C ILE A 72 -0.38 12.77 3.75
N LEU A 73 -1.24 11.76 3.93
CA LEU A 73 -2.18 11.32 2.90
C LEU A 73 -3.20 12.40 2.52
N GLU A 74 -3.75 13.11 3.50
CA GLU A 74 -4.67 14.23 3.26
C GLU A 74 -3.99 15.31 2.39
N GLN A 75 -2.75 15.68 2.74
CA GLN A 75 -2.00 16.67 1.98
C GLN A 75 -1.61 16.18 0.57
N LEU A 76 -1.27 14.90 0.41
CA LEU A 76 -1.05 14.30 -0.90
C LEU A 76 -2.32 14.32 -1.75
N ALA A 77 -3.46 13.93 -1.16
CA ALA A 77 -4.75 13.87 -1.84
C ALA A 77 -5.27 15.26 -2.23
N TYR A 78 -4.90 16.30 -1.49
CA TYR A 78 -5.13 17.67 -1.93
C TYR A 78 -4.50 17.92 -3.30
N TRP A 79 -3.25 17.48 -3.53
CA TRP A 79 -2.54 17.72 -4.80
C TRP A 79 -2.97 16.79 -5.92
N ASP A 80 -3.02 15.48 -5.68
CA ASP A 80 -3.47 14.44 -6.61
C ASP A 80 -3.99 13.21 -5.85
N THR A 81 -5.28 12.93 -6.00
CA THR A 81 -5.97 11.82 -5.32
C THR A 81 -5.53 10.45 -5.82
N ASN A 82 -5.18 10.32 -7.10
CA ASN A 82 -4.80 9.03 -7.69
C ASN A 82 -3.42 8.57 -7.15
N THR A 83 -2.42 9.44 -7.14
CA THR A 83 -1.11 9.13 -6.52
C THR A 83 -1.23 8.91 -5.01
N ALA A 84 -2.05 9.73 -4.31
CA ALA A 84 -2.28 9.57 -2.89
C ALA A 84 -2.86 8.18 -2.55
N GLN A 85 -3.83 7.69 -3.34
CA GLN A 85 -4.42 6.37 -3.17
C GLN A 85 -3.39 5.25 -3.41
N LEU A 86 -2.53 5.36 -4.43
CA LEU A 86 -1.48 4.38 -4.69
C LEU A 86 -0.48 4.30 -3.51
N LEU A 87 -0.07 5.45 -2.97
CA LEU A 87 0.81 5.52 -1.80
C LEU A 87 0.13 5.00 -0.53
N GLN A 88 -1.18 5.24 -0.37
CA GLN A 88 -1.96 4.72 0.75
C GLN A 88 -2.02 3.20 0.72
N VAL A 89 -2.40 2.61 -0.42
CA VAL A 89 -2.47 1.14 -0.59
C VAL A 89 -1.11 0.51 -0.35
N HIS A 90 -0.06 1.13 -0.89
CA HIS A 90 1.31 0.67 -0.68
C HIS A 90 1.70 0.63 0.80
N ASN A 91 1.61 1.78 1.48
CA ASN A 91 1.99 1.89 2.87
C ASN A 91 1.10 1.02 3.78
N HIS A 92 -0.18 0.84 3.44
CA HIS A 92 -1.03 -0.09 4.17
C HIS A 92 -0.50 -1.53 4.07
N ALA A 93 -0.22 -2.03 2.86
CA ALA A 93 0.34 -3.36 2.67
C ALA A 93 1.68 -3.53 3.40
N VAL A 94 2.53 -2.51 3.37
CA VAL A 94 3.83 -2.49 4.06
C VAL A 94 3.65 -2.57 5.59
N GLY A 95 2.67 -1.85 6.14
CA GLY A 95 2.35 -1.89 7.56
C GLY A 95 1.88 -3.28 8.01
N ILE A 96 1.05 -3.94 7.19
CA ILE A 96 0.64 -5.33 7.41
C ILE A 96 1.86 -6.26 7.45
N VAL A 97 2.76 -6.16 6.46
CA VAL A 97 3.99 -6.98 6.42
C VAL A 97 4.87 -6.70 7.62
N GLY A 98 5.12 -5.43 7.94
CA GLY A 98 5.99 -5.04 9.06
C GLY A 98 5.52 -5.58 10.40
N TRP A 99 4.21 -5.81 10.56
CA TRP A 99 3.65 -6.24 11.83
C TRP A 99 3.25 -7.71 11.89
N HIS A 100 2.59 -8.22 10.86
CA HIS A 100 1.98 -9.56 10.87
C HIS A 100 2.85 -10.64 10.21
N ALA A 101 3.88 -10.26 9.45
CA ALA A 101 4.75 -11.23 8.81
C ALA A 101 5.72 -11.88 9.82
N THR A 102 6.21 -13.08 9.50
CA THR A 102 7.28 -13.73 10.27
C THR A 102 8.59 -12.93 10.16
N PRO A 103 9.56 -13.12 11.07
CA PRO A 103 10.87 -12.46 10.96
C PRO A 103 11.53 -12.68 9.59
N GLU A 104 11.50 -13.91 9.06
CA GLU A 104 12.10 -14.25 7.77
C GLU A 104 11.43 -13.51 6.60
N GLN A 105 10.11 -13.32 6.67
CA GLN A 105 9.38 -12.55 5.67
C GLN A 105 9.70 -11.05 5.75
N ARG A 106 9.87 -10.50 6.96
CA ARG A 106 10.27 -9.10 7.14
C ARG A 106 11.66 -8.83 6.57
N GLU A 107 12.63 -9.70 6.89
CA GLU A 107 14.00 -9.62 6.35
C GLU A 107 14.03 -9.73 4.82
N LEU A 108 13.11 -10.49 4.23
CA LEU A 108 13.00 -10.58 2.79
C LEU A 108 12.42 -9.31 2.15
N PHE A 109 11.36 -8.74 2.71
CA PHE A 109 10.56 -7.72 2.03
C PHE A 109 10.92 -6.28 2.41
N LEU A 110 11.13 -6.00 3.70
CA LEU A 110 11.28 -4.61 4.19
C LEU A 110 12.55 -3.93 3.65
N PRO A 111 13.72 -4.60 3.55
CA PRO A 111 14.91 -3.98 2.95
C PRO A 111 14.70 -3.59 1.47
N GLN A 112 13.92 -4.38 0.72
CA GLN A 112 13.61 -4.05 -0.68
C GLN A 112 12.71 -2.82 -0.77
N ILE A 113 11.72 -2.71 0.11
CA ILE A 113 10.80 -1.57 0.17
C ILE A 113 11.58 -0.30 0.53
N VAL A 114 12.47 -0.36 1.52
CA VAL A 114 13.33 0.76 1.91
C VAL A 114 14.28 1.16 0.77
N GLY A 115 14.71 0.20 -0.04
CA GLY A 115 15.45 0.42 -1.28
C GLY A 115 14.62 0.96 -2.45
N GLY A 116 13.34 1.28 -2.22
CA GLY A 116 12.45 1.89 -3.21
C GLY A 116 11.49 0.93 -3.90
N ALA A 117 11.45 -0.35 -3.54
CA ALA A 117 10.45 -1.25 -4.11
C ALA A 117 9.03 -0.87 -3.65
N PHE A 118 8.11 -0.78 -4.60
CA PHE A 118 6.70 -0.65 -4.28
C PHE A 118 6.06 -2.03 -4.13
N CYS A 119 5.11 -2.12 -3.22
CA CYS A 119 4.29 -3.29 -2.97
C CYS A 119 2.84 -2.87 -3.05
N ALA A 120 2.06 -3.52 -3.90
CA ALA A 120 0.61 -3.30 -3.95
C ALA A 120 -0.05 -4.58 -4.46
N SER A 121 -0.96 -5.13 -3.65
CA SER A 121 -1.99 -6.06 -4.08
C SER A 121 -3.04 -6.15 -2.98
N LEU A 122 -4.17 -5.47 -3.16
CA LEU A 122 -5.38 -5.68 -2.37
C LEU A 122 -6.44 -6.18 -3.34
N GLY A 123 -6.71 -7.48 -3.27
CA GLY A 123 -7.72 -8.11 -4.11
C GLY A 123 -9.10 -7.95 -3.48
N SER A 124 -10.02 -7.37 -4.23
CA SER A 124 -11.45 -7.56 -3.99
C SER A 124 -11.97 -8.52 -5.06
N GLU A 125 -12.69 -9.56 -4.64
CA GLU A 125 -13.31 -10.50 -5.57
C GLU A 125 -14.64 -9.94 -6.06
N ALA A 126 -14.85 -9.91 -7.38
CA ALA A 126 -16.19 -9.77 -7.93
C ALA A 126 -16.92 -11.10 -7.66
N HIS A 127 -18.04 -11.05 -6.96
CA HIS A 127 -18.83 -12.24 -6.65
C HIS A 127 -19.14 -13.04 -7.92
N ILE A 128 -18.66 -14.29 -8.00
CA ILE A 128 -19.17 -15.26 -8.98
C ILE A 128 -20.23 -16.08 -8.22
N PHE A 129 -21.50 -15.74 -8.43
CA PHE A 129 -22.60 -16.65 -8.10
C PHE A 129 -22.74 -17.64 -9.25
N GLU A 130 -22.31 -18.89 -9.03
CA GLU A 130 -22.55 -19.99 -9.97
C GLU A 130 -23.44 -21.04 -9.28
N ASN A 131 -24.57 -21.39 -9.90
CA ASN A 131 -25.50 -22.42 -9.42
C ASN A 131 -25.97 -22.29 -7.96
N GLY A 132 -26.09 -21.07 -7.42
CA GLY A 132 -26.64 -20.82 -6.09
C GLY A 132 -25.70 -21.15 -4.91
N ALA A 133 -24.42 -21.43 -5.18
CA ALA A 133 -23.39 -21.62 -4.16
C ALA A 133 -22.34 -20.50 -4.24
N GLU A 134 -21.89 -20.03 -3.08
CA GLU A 134 -20.81 -19.06 -2.98
C GLU A 134 -19.46 -19.76 -3.19
N HIS A 135 -18.74 -19.38 -4.24
CA HIS A 135 -17.34 -19.78 -4.44
C HIS A 135 -16.42 -18.64 -4.02
N SER A 136 -15.75 -18.79 -2.88
CA SER A 136 -14.73 -17.87 -2.37
C SER A 136 -13.34 -18.46 -2.51
N PHE A 137 -12.31 -17.61 -2.59
CA PHE A 137 -10.92 -18.06 -2.57
C PHE A 137 -10.63 -18.93 -1.34
N GLN A 138 -10.23 -20.18 -1.58
CA GLN A 138 -9.81 -21.10 -0.53
C GLN A 138 -8.31 -21.39 -0.64
N PRO A 139 -7.52 -21.09 0.40
CA PRO A 139 -6.15 -21.54 0.45
C PRO A 139 -6.13 -23.06 0.62
N ILE A 140 -5.59 -23.76 -0.37
CA ILE A 140 -5.35 -25.20 -0.31
C ILE A 140 -4.15 -25.43 0.60
N LEU A 141 -4.35 -26.01 1.80
CA LEU A 141 -3.26 -26.40 2.69
C LEU A 141 -2.94 -27.91 2.60
N PRO A 142 -1.71 -28.37 2.90
CA PRO A 142 -0.49 -27.61 3.18
C PRO A 142 0.60 -27.88 2.13
N VAL A 143 1.14 -26.84 1.49
CA VAL A 143 2.31 -27.00 0.62
C VAL A 143 3.32 -25.92 0.98
N SER A 144 4.60 -26.31 1.03
CA SER A 144 5.79 -25.47 1.25
C SER A 144 5.93 -24.26 0.32
N ARG A 145 4.99 -24.09 -0.62
CA ARG A 145 4.72 -22.91 -1.44
C ARG A 145 3.21 -22.79 -1.62
N CYS A 146 2.66 -21.61 -1.37
CA CYS A 146 1.28 -21.30 -1.70
C CYS A 146 1.14 -21.22 -3.24
N SER A 147 0.33 -22.11 -3.83
CA SER A 147 -0.11 -21.98 -5.22
C SER A 147 -1.50 -21.35 -5.23
N THR A 148 -1.66 -20.19 -5.85
CA THR A 148 -2.94 -19.49 -5.98
C THR A 148 -3.43 -19.52 -7.42
N THR A 149 -4.65 -19.98 -7.66
CA THR A 149 -5.40 -19.79 -8.93
C THR A 149 -6.39 -18.64 -8.75
N GLY A 150 -6.21 -17.55 -9.49
CA GLY A 150 -7.10 -16.39 -9.48
C GLY A 150 -6.56 -15.25 -10.36
N THR A 151 -7.46 -14.44 -10.92
CA THR A 151 -7.11 -13.27 -11.73
C THR A 151 -7.09 -12.00 -10.87
N CYS A 152 -5.97 -11.28 -10.84
CA CYS A 152 -5.84 -9.95 -10.26
C CYS A 152 -5.57 -8.93 -11.38
N SER A 153 -6.31 -7.83 -11.45
CA SER A 153 -6.39 -6.97 -12.64
C SER A 153 -5.48 -5.72 -12.64
N ALA A 154 -4.61 -5.51 -11.66
CA ALA A 154 -3.79 -4.29 -11.59
C ALA A 154 -2.39 -4.51 -10.98
N CYS A 155 -1.34 -4.62 -11.80
CA CYS A 155 0.05 -4.64 -11.30
C CYS A 155 1.04 -3.96 -12.27
N ALA A 156 1.88 -3.05 -11.76
CA ALA A 156 2.90 -2.32 -12.53
C ALA A 156 4.32 -2.91 -12.36
N ARG A 157 5.26 -2.54 -13.24
CA ARG A 157 6.62 -3.12 -13.33
C ARG A 157 7.44 -2.83 -12.06
N ARG A 158 7.81 -3.91 -11.36
CA ARG A 158 8.53 -3.98 -10.07
C ARG A 158 7.68 -3.81 -8.81
N CYS A 159 6.42 -4.25 -8.87
CA CYS A 159 5.61 -4.49 -7.68
C CYS A 159 5.97 -5.83 -7.03
N LEU A 160 6.18 -5.80 -5.71
CA LEU A 160 6.13 -6.99 -4.89
C LEU A 160 4.66 -7.29 -4.59
N ALA A 161 4.15 -8.44 -5.01
CA ALA A 161 2.77 -8.83 -4.76
C ALA A 161 2.68 -9.51 -3.40
N VAL A 162 2.04 -8.84 -2.43
CA VAL A 162 1.68 -9.43 -1.14
C VAL A 162 0.17 -9.67 -1.17
N SER A 163 -0.24 -10.95 -1.17
CA SER A 163 -1.66 -11.30 -1.03
C SER A 163 -1.99 -11.45 0.45
N CYS A 164 -2.95 -10.68 0.95
CA CYS A 164 -3.48 -10.78 2.30
C CYS A 164 -4.92 -11.32 2.22
N SER A 165 -5.11 -12.62 2.41
CA SER A 165 -6.43 -13.23 2.48
C SER A 165 -6.98 -13.08 3.91
N THR A 166 -7.99 -12.23 4.12
CA THR A 166 -8.75 -12.16 5.37
C THR A 166 -10.08 -12.87 5.16
N THR A 167 -10.26 -14.06 5.74
CA THR A 167 -11.58 -14.69 5.85
C THR A 167 -12.32 -14.04 7.01
N CYS A 168 -13.27 -13.17 6.71
CA CYS A 168 -14.16 -12.60 7.71
C CYS A 168 -15.27 -13.62 8.01
N SER A 169 -15.10 -14.43 9.05
CA SER A 169 -16.18 -15.34 9.51
C SER A 169 -17.21 -14.50 10.26
N CYS A 170 -18.32 -14.15 9.61
CA CYS A 170 -19.46 -13.55 10.30
C CYS A 170 -20.17 -14.66 11.09
N PRO A 171 -20.22 -14.62 12.44
CA PRO A 171 -20.97 -15.61 13.19
C PRO A 171 -22.46 -15.41 12.90
N THR A 172 -23.09 -16.43 12.32
CA THR A 172 -24.54 -16.50 12.19
C THR A 172 -25.14 -16.38 13.57
N ARG A 173 -25.91 -15.31 13.82
CA ARG A 173 -26.76 -15.18 15.02
C ARG A 173 -27.66 -16.41 15.09
N THR A 174 -27.51 -17.18 16.17
CA THR A 174 -28.50 -18.18 16.62
C THR A 174 -29.73 -17.48 17.18
#